data_AF-A0A0Q5CJ90-F1
#
_entry.id   AF-A0A0Q5CJ90-F1
#
_cell.length_a   1.000
_cell.length_b   1.000
_cell.length_c   1.000
_cell.angle_alpha   90.00
_cell.angle_beta   90.00
_cell.angle_gamma   90.00
#
_symmetry.space_group_name_H-M   'P 1'
#
loop_
_entity.id
_entity.type
_entity.pdbx_description
1 polymer ?
#
loop_
_entity_poly.entity_id
_entity_poly.type
_entity_poly.pdbx_seq_one_letter_code
_entity_poly.pdbx_strand_id
1 'polypeptide(L)'
;MASDARFGIELYEDPTDRQTVDGASVLIVGHVWSPDAERIVETPDGRVLIIDPSGRNATGLNRSLADTEAFLEAFRVFYLGDRPPVPPPMTRDEARARLAALQRGETLAPPATPEPIPRDERVRRLRRALDERDAPAVAPGTWWARILARPEFD
;
A
#
# COMPACT_ATOMS: atom_id res chain seq x y z
N MET A 1 12.41 1.57 1.92
CA MET A 1 11.91 0.18 2.02
C MET A 1 10.39 0.18 2.07
N ALA A 2 9.71 -0.21 0.98
CA ALA A 2 8.28 -0.47 1.02
C ALA A 2 8.05 -1.93 1.40
N SER A 3 7.42 -2.15 2.54
CA SER A 3 6.98 -3.47 2.98
C SER A 3 5.55 -3.37 3.49
N ASP A 4 4.73 -4.37 3.19
CA ASP A 4 3.42 -4.52 3.83
C ASP A 4 3.24 -5.97 4.25
N ALA A 5 3.42 -6.20 5.55
CA ALA A 5 3.34 -7.50 6.18
C ALA A 5 1.99 -8.22 5.95
N ARG A 6 0.93 -7.48 5.57
CA ARG A 6 -0.39 -8.06 5.27
C ARG A 6 -0.42 -8.80 3.93
N PHE A 7 0.49 -8.45 3.03
CA PHE A 7 0.65 -9.06 1.73
C PHE A 7 1.87 -9.97 1.66
N GLY A 8 2.68 -9.98 2.72
CA GLY A 8 3.98 -10.64 2.73
C GLY A 8 5.00 -9.99 1.80
N ILE A 9 4.68 -8.87 1.14
CA ILE A 9 5.57 -8.24 0.18
C ILE A 9 6.62 -7.42 0.93
N GLU A 10 7.88 -7.74 0.68
CA GLU A 10 9.04 -6.98 1.13
C GLU A 10 9.94 -6.68 -0.06
N LEU A 11 10.17 -5.38 -0.31
CA LEU A 11 11.07 -4.90 -1.36
C LEU A 11 12.44 -4.55 -0.77
N TYR A 12 13.50 -4.95 -1.46
CA TYR A 12 14.89 -4.68 -1.08
C TYR A 12 15.28 -3.24 -1.43
N GLU A 13 16.12 -2.63 -0.59
CA GLU A 13 16.55 -1.23 -0.77
C GLU A 13 17.57 -1.08 -1.91
N ASP A 14 18.54 -1.99 -1.99
CA ASP A 14 19.60 -2.00 -3.01
C ASP A 14 19.75 -3.41 -3.62
N PRO A 15 18.79 -3.85 -4.44
CA PRO A 15 18.84 -5.18 -5.03
C PRO A 15 20.01 -5.33 -6.00
N THR A 16 20.85 -6.34 -5.78
CA THR A 16 21.97 -6.69 -6.68
C THR A 16 21.87 -8.12 -7.22
N ASP A 17 21.14 -9.00 -6.52
CA ASP A 17 20.99 -10.40 -6.87
C ASP A 17 20.18 -10.57 -8.17
N ARG A 18 20.65 -11.45 -9.04
CA ARG A 18 20.00 -11.75 -10.32
C ARG A 18 19.71 -13.23 -10.46
N GLN A 19 18.64 -13.52 -11.20
CA GLN A 19 18.25 -14.87 -11.56
C GLN A 19 17.99 -14.94 -13.08
N THR A 20 18.21 -16.10 -13.68
CA THR A 20 17.81 -16.35 -15.07
C THR A 20 16.41 -16.93 -15.10
N VAL A 21 15.49 -16.27 -15.79
CA VAL A 21 14.10 -16.68 -16.01
C VAL A 21 13.85 -16.70 -17.51
N ASP A 22 13.49 -17.85 -18.07
CA ASP A 22 13.25 -18.05 -19.51
C ASP A 22 14.36 -17.49 -20.43
N GLY A 23 15.62 -17.61 -19.98
CA GLY A 23 16.80 -17.13 -20.72
C GLY A 23 17.11 -15.63 -20.57
N ALA A 24 16.27 -14.87 -19.86
CA ALA A 24 16.52 -13.48 -19.51
C ALA A 24 17.08 -13.35 -18.08
N SER A 25 18.05 -12.46 -17.88
CA SER A 25 18.54 -12.14 -16.54
C SER A 25 17.64 -11.08 -15.90
N VAL A 26 16.93 -11.45 -14.83
CA VAL A 26 16.04 -10.57 -14.06
C VAL A 26 16.70 -10.18 -12.73
N LEU A 27 16.37 -9.00 -12.22
CA LEU A 27 16.84 -8.51 -10.92
C LEU A 27 15.87 -8.95 -9.83
N ILE A 28 16.36 -9.51 -8.72
CA ILE A 28 15.51 -9.86 -7.57
C ILE A 28 15.35 -8.59 -6.73
N VAL A 29 14.14 -8.04 -6.71
CA VAL A 29 13.81 -6.78 -6.04
C VAL A 29 13.05 -6.97 -4.72
N GLY A 30 12.70 -8.21 -4.38
CA GLY A 30 12.01 -8.51 -3.14
C GLY A 30 11.51 -9.95 -3.07
N HIS A 31 10.65 -10.22 -2.10
CA HIS A 31 10.01 -11.51 -1.91
C HIS A 31 8.58 -11.39 -1.36
N VAL A 32 7.85 -12.50 -1.41
CA VAL A 32 6.54 -12.68 -0.79
C VAL A 32 6.68 -13.67 0.37
N TRP A 33 6.30 -13.26 1.58
CA TRP A 33 6.35 -13.96 2.87
C TRP A 33 7.74 -14.34 3.39
N SER A 34 8.62 -14.88 2.55
CA SER A 34 9.98 -15.30 2.90
C SER A 34 10.90 -15.25 1.68
N PRO A 35 12.21 -14.98 1.85
CA PRO A 35 13.20 -15.07 0.77
C PRO A 35 13.28 -16.43 0.06
N ASP A 36 12.87 -17.50 0.75
CA ASP A 36 12.85 -18.88 0.25
C ASP A 36 11.55 -19.25 -0.48
N ALA A 37 10.55 -18.35 -0.48
CA ALA A 37 9.26 -18.53 -1.13
C ALA A 37 9.22 -17.79 -2.47
N GLU A 38 8.10 -17.20 -2.86
CA GLU A 38 8.03 -16.48 -4.13
C GLU A 38 8.91 -15.22 -4.11
N ARG A 39 9.64 -15.01 -5.22
CA ARG A 39 10.49 -13.84 -5.42
C ARG A 39 9.79 -12.81 -6.27
N ILE A 40 10.02 -11.55 -5.95
CA ILE A 40 9.59 -10.41 -6.76
C ILE A 40 10.79 -10.01 -7.61
N VAL A 41 10.61 -9.98 -8.93
CA VAL A 41 11.67 -9.68 -9.87
C VAL A 41 11.30 -8.56 -10.81
N GLU A 42 12.30 -7.77 -11.18
CA GLU A 42 12.22 -6.78 -12.24
C GLU A 42 12.89 -7.31 -13.51
N THR A 43 12.13 -7.31 -14.60
CA THR A 43 12.59 -7.74 -15.91
C THR A 43 13.40 -6.63 -16.61
N PRO A 44 14.21 -6.96 -17.65
CA PRO A 44 14.96 -5.94 -18.38
C PRO A 44 14.12 -4.84 -19.04
N ASP A 45 12.84 -5.11 -19.31
CA ASP A 45 11.86 -4.14 -19.82
C ASP A 45 11.11 -3.39 -18.71
N GLY A 46 11.53 -3.53 -17.45
CA GLY A 46 11.03 -2.79 -16.28
C GLY A 46 9.76 -3.34 -15.65
N ARG A 47 9.20 -4.45 -16.14
CA ARG A 47 8.02 -5.07 -15.54
C ARG A 47 8.36 -5.80 -14.26
N VAL A 48 7.40 -5.86 -13.35
CA VAL A 48 7.54 -6.57 -12.07
C VAL A 48 6.71 -7.83 -12.09
N LEU A 49 7.36 -8.95 -11.82
CA LEU A 49 6.76 -10.28 -11.78
C LEU A 49 6.97 -10.91 -10.41
N ILE A 50 6.09 -11.85 -10.07
CA ILE A 50 6.29 -12.83 -9.01
C ILE A 50 6.68 -14.15 -9.67
N ILE A 51 7.76 -14.76 -9.21
CA ILE A 51 8.25 -16.07 -9.66
C ILE A 51 8.43 -16.99 -8.47
N ASP A 52 8.38 -18.30 -8.70
CA ASP A 52 8.79 -19.26 -7.67
C ASP A 52 10.34 -19.28 -7.49
N PRO A 53 10.87 -19.93 -6.43
CA PRO A 53 12.31 -20.03 -6.21
C PRO A 53 13.10 -20.67 -7.36
N SER A 54 12.45 -21.46 -8.21
CA SER A 54 13.08 -22.09 -9.38
C SER A 54 13.11 -21.17 -10.61
N GLY A 55 12.44 -20.02 -10.54
CA GLY A 55 12.31 -19.08 -11.65
C GLY A 55 11.20 -19.45 -12.63
N ARG A 56 10.24 -20.25 -12.19
CA ARG A 56 9.06 -20.65 -12.99
C ARG A 56 7.80 -19.96 -12.45
N ASN A 57 6.67 -20.26 -13.10
CA ASN A 57 5.34 -19.80 -12.72
C ASN A 57 5.21 -18.26 -12.62
N ALA A 58 5.88 -17.56 -13.54
CA ALA A 58 5.88 -16.11 -13.59
C ALA A 58 4.46 -15.55 -13.68
N THR A 59 4.10 -14.71 -12.71
CA THR A 59 2.83 -13.99 -12.65
C THR A 59 3.10 -12.50 -12.63
N GLY A 60 2.42 -11.73 -13.47
CA GLY A 60 2.56 -10.27 -13.49
C GLY A 60 2.08 -9.63 -12.18
N LEU A 61 2.90 -8.76 -11.59
CA LEU A 61 2.55 -7.97 -10.42
C LEU A 61 2.14 -6.55 -10.82
N ASN A 62 3.04 -5.82 -11.46
CA ASN A 62 2.83 -4.46 -11.95
C ASN A 62 3.73 -4.18 -13.16
N ARG A 63 3.40 -3.13 -13.92
CA ARG A 63 4.22 -2.70 -15.07
C ARG A 63 5.57 -2.08 -14.69
N SER A 64 5.75 -1.66 -13.44
CA SER A 64 6.99 -1.08 -12.92
C SER A 64 7.11 -1.21 -11.40
N LEU A 65 8.33 -1.13 -10.87
CA LEU A 65 8.57 -1.14 -9.42
C LEU A 65 7.90 0.06 -8.72
N ALA A 66 7.92 1.23 -9.36
CA ALA A 66 7.25 2.43 -8.84
C ALA A 66 5.73 2.27 -8.75
N ASP A 67 5.12 1.48 -9.64
CA ASP A 67 3.69 1.16 -9.54
C ASP A 67 3.41 0.14 -8.43
N THR A 68 4.29 -0.85 -8.23
CA THR A 68 4.22 -1.77 -7.07
C THR A 68 4.25 -0.99 -5.75
N GLU A 69 5.20 -0.07 -5.58
CA GLU A 69 5.30 0.77 -4.38
C GLU A 69 4.05 1.62 -4.16
N ALA A 70 3.50 2.18 -5.25
CA ALA A 70 2.29 2.98 -5.19
C ALA A 70 1.04 2.16 -4.81
N PHE A 71 0.97 0.91 -5.27
CA PHE A 71 -0.09 -0.02 -4.86
C PHE A 71 0.01 -0.31 -3.36
N LEU A 72 1.21 -0.64 -2.86
CA LEU A 72 1.46 -0.86 -1.43
C LEU A 72 1.09 0.38 -0.60
N GLU A 73 1.43 1.57 -1.08
CA GLU A 73 1.06 2.83 -0.45
C GLU A 73 -0.47 3.06 -0.44
N ALA A 74 -1.17 2.77 -1.54
CA ALA A 74 -2.62 2.89 -1.60
C ALA A 74 -3.32 1.96 -0.60
N PHE A 75 -2.85 0.71 -0.46
CA PHE A 75 -3.32 -0.19 0.58
C PHE A 75 -2.98 0.32 1.99
N ARG A 76 -1.76 0.85 2.21
CA ARG A 76 -1.39 1.46 3.48
C ARG A 76 -2.36 2.58 3.87
N VAL A 77 -2.71 3.46 2.94
CA VAL A 77 -3.69 4.54 3.14
C VAL A 77 -5.08 3.97 3.44
N PHE A 78 -5.52 2.95 2.71
CA PHE A 78 -6.80 2.27 2.98
C PHE A 78 -6.87 1.79 4.44
N TYR A 79 -5.86 1.06 4.91
CA TYR A 79 -5.82 0.53 6.28
C TYR A 79 -5.55 1.58 7.36
N LEU A 80 -4.94 2.72 7.02
CA LEU A 80 -4.86 3.85 7.94
C LEU A 80 -6.24 4.44 8.24
N GLY A 81 -7.17 4.36 7.29
CA GLY A 81 -8.56 4.78 7.48
C GLY A 81 -9.33 3.96 8.53
N ASP A 82 -8.82 2.79 8.94
CA ASP A 82 -9.36 2.02 10.07
C ASP A 82 -8.88 2.52 11.44
N ARG A 83 -7.89 3.41 11.49
CA ARG A 83 -7.43 3.98 12.76
C ARG A 83 -8.42 5.05 13.23
N PRO A 84 -8.66 5.14 14.56
CA PRO A 84 -9.37 6.28 15.11
C PRO A 84 -8.72 7.57 14.61
N PRO A 85 -9.51 8.57 14.18
CA PRO A 85 -8.97 9.83 13.71
C PRO A 85 -8.13 10.46 14.83
N VAL A 86 -6.85 10.72 14.55
CA VAL A 86 -6.03 11.52 15.46
C VAL A 86 -6.52 12.95 15.34
N PRO A 87 -6.91 13.62 16.46
CA PRO A 87 -7.27 15.02 16.40
C PRO A 87 -6.14 15.81 15.74
N PRO A 88 -6.44 16.70 14.78
CA PRO A 88 -5.41 17.51 14.16
C PRO A 88 -4.61 18.27 15.24
N PRO A 89 -3.30 18.49 15.04
CA PRO A 89 -2.51 19.29 15.96
C PRO A 89 -3.13 20.69 16.05
N MET A 90 -3.42 21.11 17.28
CA MET A 90 -4.03 22.40 17.56
C MET A 90 -3.16 23.53 17.01
N THR A 91 -3.75 24.42 16.23
CA THR A 91 -3.05 25.61 15.73
C THR A 91 -2.73 26.57 16.88
N ARG A 92 -1.78 27.50 16.66
CA ARG A 92 -1.42 28.51 17.66
C ARG A 92 -2.61 29.40 18.04
N ASP A 93 -3.47 29.72 17.07
CA ASP A 93 -4.63 30.57 17.31
C ASP A 93 -5.72 29.83 18.08
N GLU A 94 -5.96 28.55 17.77
CA GLU A 94 -6.86 27.70 18.57
C GLU A 94 -6.34 27.51 20.01
N ALA A 95 -5.02 27.34 20.18
CA ALA A 95 -4.41 27.24 21.50
C ALA A 95 -4.58 28.53 22.31
N ARG A 96 -4.39 29.69 21.68
CA ARG A 96 -4.61 31.00 22.32
C ARG A 96 -6.08 31.21 22.69
N ALA A 97 -7.00 30.84 21.81
CA ALA A 97 -8.44 30.92 22.06
C ALA A 97 -8.88 30.01 23.21
N ARG A 98 -8.39 28.75 23.25
CA ARG A 98 -8.64 27.83 24.37
C ARG A 98 -8.09 28.36 25.69
N LEU A 99 -6.87 28.91 25.67
CA LEU A 99 -6.25 29.47 26.88
C LEU A 99 -7.06 30.65 27.44
N ALA A 100 -7.52 31.56 26.57
CA ALA A 100 -8.37 32.68 26.97
C ALA A 100 -9.72 32.22 27.55
N ALA A 101 -10.35 31.21 26.96
CA ALA A 101 -11.59 30.63 27.48
C ALA A 101 -11.40 29.96 28.86
N LEU A 102 -10.30 29.21 29.05
CA LEU A 102 -9.96 28.64 30.36
C LEU A 102 -9.71 29.71 31.42
N GLN A 103 -9.03 30.80 31.05
CA GLN A 103 -8.80 31.94 31.96
C GLN A 103 -10.10 32.62 32.40
N ARG A 104 -11.17 32.52 31.60
CA ARG A 104 -12.53 32.99 31.95
C ARG A 104 -13.36 31.96 32.70
N GLY A 105 -12.82 30.78 33.00
CA GLY A 105 -13.53 29.71 33.72
C GLY A 105 -14.51 28.91 32.86
N GLU A 106 -14.41 29.02 31.53
CA GLU A 106 -15.31 28.31 30.61
C GLU A 106 -14.92 26.84 30.47
N THR A 107 -15.91 25.95 30.36
CA THR A 107 -15.67 24.54 30.02
C THR A 107 -15.46 24.41 28.52
N LEU A 108 -14.32 23.86 28.12
CA LEU A 108 -13.99 23.66 26.71
C LEU A 108 -14.66 22.41 26.14
N ALA A 109 -15.26 22.53 24.97
CA ALA A 109 -15.72 21.37 24.22
C ALA A 109 -14.53 20.48 23.81
N PRO A 110 -14.68 19.15 23.81
CA PRO A 110 -13.68 18.26 23.24
C PRO A 110 -13.44 18.62 21.76
N PRO A 111 -12.19 18.47 21.26
CA PRO A 111 -11.90 18.74 19.86
C PRO A 111 -12.80 17.88 18.97
N ALA A 112 -13.31 18.49 17.90
CA ALA A 112 -14.08 17.78 16.90
C ALA A 112 -13.19 16.67 16.31
N THR A 113 -13.60 15.43 16.52
CA THR A 113 -12.95 14.28 15.90
C THR A 113 -13.54 14.15 14.50
N PRO A 114 -12.73 14.20 13.42
CA PRO A 114 -13.28 14.08 12.07
C PRO A 114 -14.03 12.75 11.93
N GLU A 115 -15.15 12.76 11.23
CA GLU A 115 -15.93 11.54 11.05
C GLU A 115 -15.12 10.53 10.22
N PRO A 116 -15.03 9.25 10.65
CA PRO A 116 -14.36 8.23 9.86
C PRO A 116 -15.00 8.09 8.48
N ILE A 117 -14.18 7.96 7.44
CA ILE A 117 -14.69 7.70 6.09
C ILE A 117 -15.29 6.29 6.07
N PRO A 118 -16.56 6.13 5.63
CA PRO A 118 -17.19 4.82 5.49
C PRO A 118 -16.32 3.83 4.68
N ARG A 119 -16.37 2.55 5.07
CA ARG A 119 -15.54 1.50 4.46
C ARG A 119 -15.79 1.37 2.95
N ASP A 120 -17.05 1.44 2.51
CA ASP A 120 -17.42 1.38 1.08
C ASP A 120 -16.74 2.50 0.27
N GLU A 121 -16.71 3.71 0.82
CA GLU A 121 -16.04 4.85 0.20
C GLU A 121 -14.51 4.67 0.17
N ARG A 122 -13.92 4.12 1.23
CA ARG A 122 -12.48 3.78 1.24
C ARG A 122 -12.15 2.71 0.19
N VAL A 123 -12.97 1.67 0.05
CA VAL A 123 -12.80 0.63 -0.99
C VAL A 123 -12.93 1.24 -2.39
N ARG A 124 -13.93 2.11 -2.62
CA ARG A 124 -14.08 2.83 -3.90
C ARG A 124 -12.83 3.65 -4.24
N ARG A 125 -12.30 4.39 -3.26
CA ARG A 125 -11.07 5.20 -3.44
C ARG A 125 -9.85 4.34 -3.72
N LEU A 126 -9.69 3.23 -3.00
CA LEU A 126 -8.62 2.26 -3.24
C LEU A 126 -8.69 1.72 -4.67
N ARG A 127 -9.84 1.15 -5.08
CA ARG A 127 -10.02 0.59 -6.42
C ARG A 127 -9.71 1.60 -7.52
N ARG A 128 -10.19 2.84 -7.38
CA ARG A 128 -9.87 3.93 -8.31
C ARG A 128 -8.37 4.23 -8.36
N ALA A 129 -7.71 4.36 -7.21
CA ALA A 129 -6.29 4.67 -7.15
C ALA A 129 -5.42 3.57 -7.80
N LEU A 130 -5.79 2.30 -7.62
CA LEU A 130 -5.08 1.18 -8.25
C LEU A 130 -5.31 1.15 -9.78
N ASP A 131 -6.55 1.36 -10.23
CA ASP A 131 -6.92 1.36 -11.65
C ASP A 131 -6.25 2.52 -12.41
N GLU A 132 -6.31 3.75 -11.87
CA GLU A 132 -5.64 4.93 -12.42
C GLU A 132 -4.11 4.73 -12.53
N ARG A 133 -3.55 3.93 -11.62
CA ARG A 133 -2.11 3.69 -11.57
C ARG A 133 -1.67 2.60 -12.55
N ASP A 134 -2.30 1.44 -12.50
CA ASP A 134 -1.97 0.28 -13.34
C ASP A 134 -3.18 -0.64 -13.53
N ALA A 135 -4.16 -0.20 -14.34
CA ALA A 135 -5.37 -0.96 -14.65
C ALA A 135 -5.13 -2.44 -15.07
N PRO A 136 -4.13 -2.77 -15.91
CA PRO A 136 -3.82 -4.16 -16.22
C PRO A 136 -3.48 -5.03 -15.00
N ALA A 137 -2.87 -4.44 -13.96
CA ALA A 137 -2.48 -5.17 -12.75
C ALA A 137 -3.66 -5.56 -11.86
N VAL A 138 -4.83 -4.91 -12.00
CA VAL A 138 -6.06 -5.24 -11.26
C VAL A 138 -7.09 -6.02 -12.09
N ALA A 139 -6.74 -6.39 -13.33
CA ALA A 139 -7.61 -7.19 -14.20
C ALA A 139 -7.89 -8.59 -13.62
N PRO A 140 -9.02 -9.24 -13.97
CA PRO A 140 -9.33 -10.57 -13.48
C PRO A 140 -8.20 -11.58 -13.73
N GLY A 141 -7.87 -12.36 -12.70
CA GLY A 141 -6.84 -13.40 -12.76
C GLY A 141 -5.44 -12.96 -12.33
N THR A 142 -5.19 -11.66 -12.17
CA THR A 142 -3.92 -11.13 -11.66
C THR A 142 -3.75 -11.36 -10.17
N TRP A 143 -2.54 -11.10 -9.67
CA TRP A 143 -2.24 -11.20 -8.25
C TRP A 143 -3.10 -10.24 -7.41
N TRP A 144 -3.18 -8.96 -7.79
CA TRP A 144 -3.97 -7.97 -7.07
C TRP A 144 -5.47 -8.22 -7.16
N ALA A 145 -5.99 -8.76 -8.27
CA ALA A 145 -7.40 -9.11 -8.37
C ALA A 145 -7.81 -10.18 -7.35
N ARG A 146 -6.91 -11.13 -7.02
CA ARG A 146 -7.15 -12.12 -5.95
C ARG A 146 -7.19 -11.48 -4.57
N ILE A 147 -6.34 -10.47 -4.33
CA ILE A 147 -6.39 -9.69 -3.09
C ILE A 147 -7.70 -8.91 -2.99
N LEU A 148 -8.11 -8.23 -4.06
CA LEU A 148 -9.32 -7.41 -4.11
C LEU A 148 -10.63 -8.21 -4.12
N ALA A 149 -10.56 -9.53 -4.24
CA ALA A 149 -11.69 -10.46 -4.11
C ALA A 149 -11.90 -10.97 -2.68
N ARG A 150 -11.06 -10.54 -1.72
CA ARG A 150 -11.24 -10.90 -0.31
C ARG A 150 -12.44 -10.13 0.29
N PRO A 151 -13.12 -10.69 1.30
CA PRO A 151 -14.30 -10.06 1.91
C PRO A 151 -14.06 -8.66 2.47
N GLU A 152 -12.82 -8.32 2.85
CA GLU A 152 -12.46 -6.97 3.29
C GLU A 152 -12.55 -5.89 2.19
N PHE A 153 -12.71 -6.28 0.92
CA PHE A 153 -12.88 -5.38 -0.23
C PHE A 153 -14.21 -5.56 -0.99
N ASP A 154 -15.11 -6.40 -0.45
CA ASP A 154 -16.51 -6.51 -0.88
C ASP A 154 -17.38 -5.40 -0.28
#